data_AF-A0A961MQP2-F1
#
_entry.id   AF-A0A961MQP2-F1
#
_cell.length_a   1.000
_cell.length_b   1.000
_cell.length_c   1.000
_cell.angle_alpha   90.00
_cell.angle_beta   90.00
_cell.angle_gamma   90.00
#
_symmetry.space_group_name_H-M   'P 1'
#
loop_
_entity.id
_entity.type
_entity.pdbx_description
1 polymer ?
#
loop_
_entity_poly.entity_id
_entity_poly.type
_entity_poly.pdbx_seq_one_letter_code
_entity_poly.pdbx_strand_id
1 'polypeptide(L)' 'AAAALRALDRDPPPTGMVCFNDLVAFGVMNAMRTRGYEPGRDIGVVALGGTDEGAAFHPSLTTVLDNPGKIGRLAAE' A
#
# COMPACT_ATOMS: atom_id res chain seq x y z
N ALA A 1 6.60 -2.40 -7.86
CA ALA A 1 5.85 -2.82 -9.08
C ALA A 1 6.16 -4.25 -9.52
N ALA A 2 7.41 -4.62 -9.86
CA ALA A 2 7.72 -5.94 -10.43
C ALA A 2 7.24 -7.16 -9.60
N ALA A 3 7.39 -7.12 -8.27
CA ALA A 3 6.87 -8.17 -7.39
C ALA A 3 5.33 -8.24 -7.40
N ALA A 4 4.66 -7.09 -7.46
CA ALA A 4 3.21 -7.01 -7.54
C ALA A 4 2.69 -7.61 -8.85
N LEU A 5 3.30 -7.24 -9.99
CA LEU A 5 2.94 -7.79 -11.30
C LEU A 5 3.04 -9.32 -11.33
N ARG A 6 4.15 -9.87 -10.82
CA ARG A 6 4.31 -11.34 -10.71
C ARG A 6 3.28 -11.99 -9.79
N ALA A 7 2.83 -11.30 -8.75
CA ALA A 7 1.78 -11.81 -7.87
C ALA A 7 0.41 -11.78 -8.56
N LEU A 8 0.13 -10.75 -9.36
CA LEU A 8 -1.12 -10.62 -10.15
C LEU A 8 -1.22 -11.66 -11.28
N ASP A 9 -0.08 -12.19 -11.75
CA ASP A 9 -0.01 -13.26 -12.76
C ASP A 9 -0.32 -14.66 -12.21
N ARG A 10 -0.62 -14.79 -10.90
CA ARG A 10 -0.99 -16.09 -10.31
C ARG A 10 -2.45 -16.44 -10.60
N ASP A 11 -2.74 -17.74 -10.59
CA ASP A 11 -4.10 -18.27 -10.70
C ASP A 11 -4.45 -19.13 -9.46
N PRO A 12 -5.39 -18.70 -8.60
CA PRO A 12 -6.08 -17.41 -8.67
C PRO A 12 -5.17 -16.23 -8.29
N PRO A 13 -5.47 -15.00 -8.74
CA PRO A 13 -4.78 -13.81 -8.28
C PRO A 13 -5.03 -13.58 -6.76
N PRO A 14 -4.14 -12.88 -6.07
CA PRO A 14 -4.35 -12.58 -4.65
C PRO A 14 -5.56 -11.66 -4.46
N THR A 15 -6.33 -11.86 -3.39
CA THR A 15 -7.41 -10.97 -2.99
C THR A 15 -6.95 -9.78 -2.15
N GLY A 16 -5.69 -9.79 -1.71
CA GLY A 16 -5.10 -8.71 -0.93
C GLY A 16 -3.57 -8.63 -0.99
N MET A 17 -3.03 -7.44 -0.75
CA MET A 17 -1.60 -7.16 -0.69
C MET A 17 -1.25 -6.36 0.57
N VAL A 18 -0.23 -6.82 1.29
CA VAL A 18 0.36 -6.12 2.44
C VAL A 18 1.69 -5.50 2.00
N CYS A 19 1.78 -4.18 2.08
CA CYS A 19 2.94 -3.42 1.65
C CYS A 19 3.73 -2.95 2.86
N PHE A 20 5.06 -2.94 2.74
CA PHE A 20 5.94 -2.50 3.81
C PHE A 20 5.76 -1.01 4.16
N ASN A 21 5.46 -0.18 3.16
CA ASN A 21 5.17 1.24 3.37
C ASN A 21 4.21 1.80 2.31
N ASP A 22 3.77 3.03 2.52
CA ASP A 22 2.83 3.74 1.64
C ASP A 22 3.38 3.90 0.20
N LEU A 23 4.67 4.21 0.04
CA LEU A 23 5.30 4.35 -1.29
C LEU A 23 5.26 3.04 -2.09
N VAL A 24 5.53 1.91 -1.45
CA VAL A 24 5.40 0.59 -2.07
C VAL A 24 3.93 0.32 -2.42
N ALA A 25 3.00 0.68 -1.54
CA ALA A 25 1.58 0.53 -1.79
C ALA A 25 1.10 1.34 -3.00
N PHE A 26 1.57 2.59 -3.19
CA PHE A 26 1.25 3.38 -4.38
C PHE A 26 1.74 2.69 -5.65
N GLY A 27 2.96 2.17 -5.65
CA GLY A 27 3.49 1.40 -6.77
C GLY A 27 2.75 0.09 -7.05
N VAL A 28 2.22 -0.56 -6.01
CA VAL A 28 1.36 -1.74 -6.11
C VAL A 28 0.02 -1.37 -6.73
N MET A 29 -0.66 -0.36 -6.19
CA MET A 29 -1.96 0.11 -6.69
C MET A 29 -1.88 0.56 -8.16
N ASN A 30 -0.79 1.22 -8.55
CA ASN A 30 -0.55 1.55 -9.95
C ASN A 30 -0.35 0.29 -10.81
N ALA A 31 0.45 -0.67 -10.35
CA ALA A 31 0.66 -1.94 -11.07
C ALA A 31 -0.64 -2.74 -11.24
N MET A 32 -1.51 -2.76 -10.24
CA MET A 32 -2.83 -3.37 -10.32
C MET A 32 -3.66 -2.80 -11.47
N ARG A 33 -3.69 -1.47 -11.60
CA ARG A 33 -4.39 -0.79 -12.70
C ARG A 33 -3.82 -1.13 -14.07
N THR A 34 -2.49 -1.30 -14.19
CA THR A 34 -1.89 -1.76 -15.45
C THR A 34 -2.32 -3.17 -15.87
N ARG A 35 -2.89 -3.94 -14.93
CA ARG A 35 -3.44 -5.29 -15.15
C ARG A 35 -4.97 -5.34 -15.10
N GLY A 36 -5.62 -4.18 -15.10
CA GLY A 36 -7.09 -4.06 -15.11
C GLY A 36 -7.77 -4.29 -13.75
N TYR A 37 -7.02 -4.43 -12.66
CA TYR A 37 -7.57 -4.53 -11.31
C TYR A 37 -7.72 -3.14 -10.67
N GLU A 38 -8.87 -2.89 -10.06
CA GLU A 38 -9.13 -1.69 -9.26
C GLU A 38 -8.76 -1.93 -7.79
N PRO A 39 -7.81 -1.16 -7.22
CA PRO A 39 -7.48 -1.24 -5.80
C PRO A 39 -8.67 -1.03 -4.87
N GLY A 40 -8.74 -1.83 -3.81
CA GLY A 40 -9.82 -1.78 -2.82
C GLY A 40 -11.13 -2.43 -3.27
N ARG A 41 -11.42 -2.48 -4.58
CA ARG A 41 -12.59 -3.20 -5.12
C ARG A 41 -12.25 -4.64 -5.47
N ASP A 42 -11.24 -4.84 -6.31
CA ASP A 42 -10.91 -6.16 -6.85
C ASP A 42 -9.87 -6.85 -5.96
N ILE A 43 -8.92 -6.08 -5.41
CA ILE A 43 -7.86 -6.57 -4.51
C ILE A 43 -7.63 -5.53 -3.41
N GLY A 44 -7.67 -5.95 -2.15
CA GLY A 44 -7.39 -5.10 -0.99
C GLY A 44 -5.91 -4.72 -0.90
N VAL A 45 -5.61 -3.50 -0.45
CA VAL A 45 -4.22 -3.04 -0.25
C VAL A 45 -4.11 -2.37 1.11
N VAL A 46 -3.12 -2.79 1.90
CA VAL A 46 -2.77 -2.16 3.18
C VAL A 46 -1.28 -1.87 3.28
N ALA A 47 -0.91 -0.89 4.12
CA ALA A 47 0.48 -0.48 4.31
C ALA A 47 0.79 -0.09 5.77
N LEU A 48 2.00 0.44 5.99
CA LEU A 48 2.47 1.05 7.24
C LEU A 48 3.07 2.43 6.93
N GLY A 49 2.73 3.45 7.72
CA GLY A 49 3.28 4.80 7.61
C GLY A 49 2.23 5.85 7.97
N GLY A 50 1.19 6.00 7.14
CA GLY A 50 0.17 7.01 7.39
C GLY A 50 0.55 8.39 6.88
N THR A 51 1.03 8.45 5.65
CA THR A 51 1.40 9.69 4.98
C THR A 51 0.17 10.49 4.56
N ASP A 52 0.30 11.82 4.49
CA ASP A 52 -0.76 12.70 3.98
C ASP A 52 -1.10 12.37 2.52
N GLU A 53 -0.09 11.96 1.74
CA GLU A 53 -0.25 11.45 0.38
C GLU A 53 -1.11 10.19 0.34
N GLY A 54 -1.00 9.31 1.34
CA GLY A 54 -1.83 8.11 1.47
C GLY A 54 -3.31 8.44 1.65
N ALA A 55 -3.60 9.46 2.47
CA ALA A 55 -4.95 9.97 2.65
C ALA A 55 -5.51 10.66 1.40
N ALA A 56 -4.65 11.36 0.65
CA ALA A 56 -5.01 12.06 -0.58
C ALA A 56 -5.02 11.16 -1.84
N PHE A 57 -4.55 9.91 -1.74
CA PHE A 57 -4.51 8.98 -2.87
C PHE A 57 -5.92 8.54 -3.31
N HIS A 58 -6.04 8.01 -4.53
CA HIS A 58 -7.29 7.46 -5.04
C HIS A 58 -7.17 5.96 -5.39
N PRO A 59 -7.94 5.06 -4.74
CA PRO A 59 -8.67 5.32 -3.48
C PRO A 59 -7.70 5.68 -2.35
N SER A 60 -8.21 6.22 -1.25
CA SER A 60 -7.38 6.51 -0.07
C SER A 60 -6.78 5.21 0.48
N LEU A 61 -5.51 5.25 0.87
CA LEU A 61 -4.79 4.06 1.33
C LEU A 61 -5.14 3.70 2.78
N THR A 62 -5.61 2.48 3.00
CA THR A 62 -5.69 1.90 4.34
C THR A 62 -4.29 1.60 4.84
N THR A 63 -3.90 2.15 6.00
CA THR A 63 -2.52 2.02 6.49
C THR A 63 -2.47 2.00 8.02
N VAL A 64 -1.49 1.30 8.57
CA VAL A 64 -1.17 1.31 10.00
C VAL A 64 -0.27 2.52 10.28
N LEU A 65 -0.61 3.32 11.29
CA LEU A 65 0.19 4.47 11.69
C LEU A 65 1.38 4.00 12.56
N ASP A 66 2.60 4.25 12.12
CA ASP A 66 3.82 3.98 12.90
C ASP A 66 4.17 5.11 13.89
N ASN A 67 3.50 6.27 13.78
CA ASN A 67 3.64 7.42 14.66
C ASN A 67 5.10 7.95 14.76
N PRO A 68 5.70 8.39 13.64
CA PRO A 68 7.12 8.73 13.58
C PRO A 68 7.45 9.91 14.50
N GLY A 69 6.52 10.84 14.70
CA GLY A 69 6.68 11.95 15.64
C GLY A 69 6.76 11.51 17.10
N LYS A 70 6.07 10.43 17.51
CA LYS A 70 6.19 9.88 18.87
C LYS A 70 7.54 9.18 19.04
N ILE A 71 7.94 8.39 18.04
CA ILE A 71 9.23 7.69 18.03
C ILE A 71 10.38 8.69 18.12
N GLY A 72 10.36 9.74 17.30
CA GLY A 72 11.40 10.77 17.30
C GLY A 72 11.53 11.50 18.63
N ARG A 73 10.41 11.81 19.30
CA ARG A 73 10.45 12.42 20.65
C ARG A 73 11.11 11.50 21.68
N LEU A 74 10.69 10.24 21.75
CA LEU A 74 11.24 9.27 22.70
C LEU A 74 12.71 8.95 22.44
N ALA A 75 13.17 9.02 21.19
CA ALA A 75 14.56 8.76 20.83
C ALA A 75 15.51 9.93 21.16
N ALA A 76 14.98 11.14 21.32
CA ALA A 76 15.75 12.33 21.67
C ALA A 76 15.86 12.55 23.19
N GLU A 77 15.07 11.82 23.99
CA GLU A 77 15.20 11.72 25.45
C GLU A 77 16.42 10.88 25.84
#